data_AF-A0A9D7KK46-F1
#
_entry.id   AF-A0A9D7KK46-F1
#
_cell.length_a   1.000
_cell.length_b   1.000
_cell.length_c   1.000
_cell.angle_alpha   90.00
_cell.angle_beta   90.00
_cell.angle_gamma   90.00
#
_symmetry.space_group_name_H-M   'P 1'
#
loop_
_entity.id
_entity.type
_entity.pdbx_description
1 polymer ?
#
loop_
_entity_poly.entity_id
_entity_poly.type
_entity_poly.pdbx_seq_one_letter_code
_entity_poly.pdbx_strand_id
1 'polypeptide(L)'
;MKILELSVGGYKNLRKTKIQFGKSQITAIIAPNNFGKSNLLEGLKFAYDFIHSSAEVRAVMMGNLWAIPINKFLEEENFYFEVVFENINGSTKSLIEYSFEFAWKKIWNFKDQKFYRKVCELKRKGEPKTNSKHI
;
A
#
# COMPACT_ATOMS: atom_id res chain seq x y z
N MET A 1 -9.81 10.87 -9.09
CA MET A 1 -9.11 10.12 -8.03
C MET A 1 -7.90 10.91 -7.57
N LYS A 2 -7.62 10.97 -6.26
CA LYS A 2 -6.42 11.61 -5.69
C LYS A 2 -5.81 10.71 -4.63
N ILE A 3 -4.56 10.28 -4.80
CA ILE A 3 -3.83 9.51 -3.79
C ILE A 3 -3.43 10.44 -2.64
N LEU A 4 -3.70 10.01 -1.41
CA LEU A 4 -3.37 10.75 -0.19
C LEU A 4 -2.22 10.09 0.57
N GLU A 5 -2.23 8.76 0.68
CA GLU A 5 -1.19 8.02 1.38
C GLU A 5 -0.85 6.73 0.64
N LEU A 6 0.43 6.37 0.68
CA LEU A 6 0.93 5.05 0.29
C LEU A 6 1.75 4.49 1.43
N SER A 7 1.52 3.24 1.79
CA SER A 7 2.33 2.51 2.75
C SER A 7 2.82 1.21 2.16
N VAL A 8 4.08 0.86 2.38
CA VAL A 8 4.65 -0.44 2.02
C VAL A 8 5.59 -0.93 3.13
N GLY A 9 5.61 -2.23 3.39
CA GLY A 9 6.45 -2.84 4.43
C GLY A 9 6.73 -4.32 4.16
N GLY A 10 7.70 -4.87 4.90
CA GLY A 10 8.08 -6.28 4.78
C GLY A 10 8.71 -6.62 3.44
N TYR A 11 9.34 -5.65 2.76
CA TYR A 11 10.03 -5.84 1.48
C TYR A 11 11.52 -5.54 1.64
N LYS A 12 12.38 -6.53 1.41
CA LYS A 12 13.84 -6.43 1.63
C LYS A 12 14.16 -5.87 3.03
N ASN A 13 14.77 -4.69 3.12
CA ASN A 13 15.12 -4.06 4.40
C ASN A 13 14.09 -3.01 4.86
N LEU A 14 12.92 -2.92 4.21
CA LEU A 14 11.92 -1.93 4.56
C LEU A 14 11.02 -2.41 5.69
N ARG A 15 11.08 -1.68 6.80
CA ARG A 15 9.94 -1.62 7.72
C ARG A 15 8.77 -0.89 7.06
N LYS A 16 7.58 -1.07 7.62
CA LYS A 16 6.38 -0.33 7.22
C LYS A 16 6.68 1.17 7.14
N THR A 17 6.73 1.67 5.92
CA THR A 17 7.07 3.04 5.58
C THR A 17 5.86 3.68 4.92
N LYS A 18 5.47 4.86 5.39
CA LYS A 18 4.32 5.62 4.88
C LYS A 18 4.81 6.88 4.17
N ILE A 19 4.26 7.13 2.99
CA ILE A 19 4.40 8.35 2.21
C ILE A 19 3.05 9.06 2.27
N GLN A 20 3.05 10.29 2.79
CA GLN A 20 1.87 11.16 2.80
C GLN A 20 2.02 12.21 1.70
N PHE A 21 1.07 12.23 0.78
CA PHE A 21 1.02 13.21 -0.29
C PHE A 21 0.32 14.47 0.22
N GLY A 22 1.10 15.55 0.30
CA GLY A 22 0.60 16.86 0.69
C GLY A 22 -0.31 17.51 -0.35
N LYS A 23 -0.50 18.83 -0.22
CA LYS A 23 -1.21 19.64 -1.22
C LYS A 23 -0.33 19.97 -2.44
N SER A 24 0.98 19.69 -2.37
CA SER A 24 1.94 19.95 -3.46
C SER A 24 1.78 18.95 -4.61
N GLN A 25 2.10 19.39 -5.82
CA GLN A 25 2.06 18.53 -7.02
C GLN A 25 3.24 17.55 -7.08
N ILE A 26 4.32 17.82 -6.35
CA ILE A 26 5.55 17.02 -6.33
C ILE A 26 5.86 16.61 -4.89
N THR A 27 6.25 15.34 -4.72
CA THR A 27 6.77 14.77 -3.47
C THR A 27 8.15 14.20 -3.73
N ALA A 28 9.14 14.62 -2.96
CA ALA A 28 10.53 14.16 -3.08
C ALA A 28 10.86 13.15 -1.98
N ILE A 29 11.49 12.02 -2.35
CA ILE A 29 11.98 11.01 -1.42
C ILE A 29 13.50 11.17 -1.31
N ILE A 30 13.98 11.63 -0.16
CA ILE A 30 15.40 11.87 0.11
C ILE A 30 15.88 11.04 1.31
N ALA A 31 17.06 10.45 1.19
CA ALA A 31 17.74 9.70 2.24
C ALA A 31 19.21 9.45 1.82
N PRO A 32 20.11 9.07 2.74
CA PRO A 32 21.47 8.66 2.39
C PRO A 32 21.51 7.38 1.54
N ASN A 33 22.67 7.07 0.95
CA ASN A 33 22.83 5.84 0.16
C ASN A 33 22.63 4.59 1.02
N ASN A 34 22.08 3.54 0.43
CA ASN A 34 21.78 2.27 1.09
C ASN A 34 20.69 2.31 2.19
N PHE A 35 19.99 3.43 2.39
CA PHE A 35 18.87 3.54 3.35
C PHE A 35 17.53 2.98 2.85
N GLY A 36 17.53 2.32 1.68
CA GLY A 36 16.32 1.67 1.15
C GLY A 36 15.45 2.52 0.24
N LYS A 37 15.93 3.67 -0.27
CA LYS A 37 15.20 4.48 -1.26
C LYS A 37 14.76 3.67 -2.49
N SER A 38 15.70 2.95 -3.10
CA SER A 38 15.41 2.09 -4.26
C SER A 38 14.47 0.95 -3.87
N ASN A 39 14.69 0.35 -2.69
CA ASN A 39 13.82 -0.70 -2.18
C ASN A 39 12.39 -0.19 -1.97
N LEU A 40 12.20 1.06 -1.53
CA LEU A 40 10.88 1.66 -1.33
C LEU A 40 10.10 1.75 -2.64
N LEU A 41 10.75 2.26 -3.70
CA LEU A 41 10.15 2.33 -5.03
C LEU A 41 9.92 0.93 -5.63
N GLU A 42 10.85 0.01 -5.45
CA GLU A 42 10.71 -1.39 -5.90
C GLU A 42 9.60 -2.13 -5.15
N GLY A 43 9.43 -1.88 -3.84
CA GLY A 43 8.34 -2.45 -3.04
C GLY A 43 6.98 -1.93 -3.49
N LEU A 44 6.88 -0.63 -3.81
CA LEU A 44 5.66 -0.06 -4.41
C LEU A 44 5.38 -0.65 -5.80
N LYS A 45 6.41 -0.82 -6.63
CA LYS A 45 6.29 -1.48 -7.94
C LYS A 45 5.84 -2.94 -7.78
N PHE A 46 6.44 -3.67 -6.84
CA PHE A 46 6.04 -5.04 -6.54
C PHE A 46 4.58 -5.13 -6.12
N ALA A 47 4.10 -4.20 -5.27
CA ALA A 47 2.69 -4.14 -4.91
C ALA A 47 1.79 -3.87 -6.10
N TYR A 48 2.16 -2.92 -6.97
CA TYR A 48 1.44 -2.64 -8.20
C TYR A 48 1.36 -3.88 -9.09
N ASP A 49 2.48 -4.54 -9.37
CA ASP A 49 2.54 -5.75 -10.18
C ASP A 49 1.70 -6.88 -9.55
N PHE A 50 1.74 -7.02 -8.23
CA PHE A 50 0.98 -8.03 -7.49
C PHE A 50 -0.54 -7.86 -7.62
N ILE A 51 -1.04 -6.62 -7.52
CA ILE A 51 -2.47 -6.31 -7.67
C ILE A 51 -2.97 -6.69 -9.08
N HIS A 52 -2.15 -6.48 -10.11
CA HIS A 52 -2.51 -6.74 -11.50
C HIS A 52 -2.26 -8.19 -11.96
N SER A 53 -1.61 -9.00 -11.14
CA SER A 53 -1.22 -10.37 -11.47
C SER A 53 -2.35 -11.38 -11.25
N SER A 54 -2.31 -12.51 -11.98
CA SER A 54 -3.21 -13.66 -11.75
C SER A 54 -2.90 -14.37 -10.43
N ALA A 55 -3.76 -15.28 -9.99
CA ALA A 55 -3.56 -16.03 -8.75
C ALA A 55 -2.27 -16.89 -8.78
N GLU A 56 -1.99 -17.51 -9.92
CA GLU A 56 -0.82 -18.36 -10.15
C GLU A 56 0.47 -17.52 -10.08
N VAL A 57 0.48 -16.36 -10.75
CA VAL A 57 1.63 -15.44 -10.72
C VAL A 57 1.85 -14.88 -9.31
N ARG A 58 0.77 -14.51 -8.61
CA ARG A 58 0.88 -14.08 -7.20
C ARG A 58 1.49 -15.15 -6.30
N ALA A 59 1.13 -16.42 -6.49
CA ALA A 59 1.71 -17.52 -5.71
C ALA A 59 3.24 -17.63 -5.91
N VAL A 60 3.73 -17.41 -7.13
CA VAL A 60 5.16 -17.34 -7.44
C VAL A 60 5.79 -16.09 -6.80
N MET A 61 5.15 -14.93 -6.91
CA MET A 61 5.65 -13.67 -6.33
C MET A 61 5.79 -13.75 -4.80
N MET A 62 4.86 -14.39 -4.10
CA MET A 62 4.93 -14.60 -2.64
C MET A 62 6.10 -15.48 -2.19
N GLY A 63 6.74 -16.21 -3.12
CA GLY A 63 7.94 -17.01 -2.87
C GLY A 63 9.23 -16.40 -3.43
N ASN A 64 9.22 -15.14 -3.87
CA ASN A 64 10.40 -14.50 -4.42
C ASN A 64 11.45 -14.20 -3.34
N LEU A 65 12.48 -15.03 -3.25
CA LEU A 65 13.56 -14.93 -2.26
C LEU A 65 14.26 -13.57 -2.23
N TRP A 66 14.33 -12.86 -3.35
CA TRP A 66 14.98 -11.54 -3.44
C TRP A 66 14.15 -10.41 -2.85
N ALA A 67 12.84 -10.63 -2.66
CA ALA A 67 11.92 -9.67 -2.05
C ALA A 67 11.76 -9.89 -0.54
N ILE A 68 12.03 -11.10 -0.06
CA ILE A 68 11.88 -11.48 1.35
C ILE A 68 12.89 -10.73 2.22
N PRO A 69 12.48 -10.20 3.40
CA PRO A 69 13.41 -9.63 4.36
C PRO A 69 14.47 -10.63 4.85
N ILE A 70 15.74 -10.28 4.71
CA ILE A 70 16.88 -11.10 5.16
C ILE A 70 17.27 -10.75 6.61
N ASN A 71 16.91 -9.55 7.06
CA ASN A 71 17.25 -9.09 8.40
C ASN A 71 16.43 -9.85 9.45
N LYS A 72 17.08 -10.46 10.46
CA LYS A 72 16.43 -11.13 11.60
C LYS A 72 15.35 -10.27 12.28
N PHE A 73 15.54 -8.94 12.30
CA PHE A 73 14.56 -8.02 12.89
C PHE A 73 13.28 -7.82 12.06
N LEU A 74 13.29 -8.23 10.79
CA LEU A 74 12.19 -8.11 9.83
C LEU A 74 11.76 -9.48 9.28
N GLU A 75 12.42 -10.55 9.70
CA GLU A 75 12.25 -11.89 9.14
C GLU A 75 10.79 -12.36 9.28
N GLU A 76 10.13 -12.02 10.38
CA GLU A 76 8.73 -12.36 10.64
C GLU A 76 7.73 -11.30 10.11
N GLU A 77 8.19 -10.22 9.47
CA GLU A 77 7.29 -9.23 8.87
C GLU A 77 6.66 -9.78 7.58
N ASN A 78 5.33 -9.66 7.51
CA ASN A 78 4.58 -9.91 6.29
C ASN A 78 4.82 -8.80 5.27
N PHE A 79 4.70 -9.13 3.99
CA PHE A 79 4.58 -8.08 2.98
C PHE A 79 3.26 -7.35 3.21
N TYR A 80 3.32 -6.01 3.25
CA TYR A 80 2.16 -5.17 3.44
C TYR A 80 2.15 -4.03 2.44
N PHE A 81 0.99 -3.77 1.87
CA PHE A 81 0.73 -2.60 1.05
C PHE A 81 -0.60 -1.96 1.41
N GLU A 82 -0.63 -0.64 1.42
CA GLU A 82 -1.83 0.15 1.60
C GLU A 82 -1.79 1.41 0.74
N VAL A 83 -2.94 1.74 0.16
CA VAL A 83 -3.17 3.01 -0.50
C VAL A 83 -4.45 3.63 0.04
N VAL A 84 -4.36 4.91 0.41
CA VAL A 84 -5.49 5.73 0.79
C VAL A 84 -5.67 6.78 -0.30
N PHE A 85 -6.87 6.85 -0.87
CA PHE A 85 -7.17 7.79 -1.95
C PHE A 85 -8.60 8.32 -1.85
N GLU A 86 -8.78 9.55 -2.34
CA GLU A 86 -10.09 10.14 -2.52
C GLU A 86 -10.63 9.80 -3.90
N ASN A 87 -11.86 9.31 -3.92
CA ASN A 87 -12.64 9.21 -5.14
C ASN A 87 -13.69 10.32 -5.19
N ILE A 88 -13.85 10.93 -6.36
CA ILE A 88 -14.82 12.00 -6.60
C ILE A 88 -15.77 11.48 -7.67
N ASN A 89 -16.97 11.08 -7.24
CA ASN A 89 -18.05 10.67 -8.12
C ASN A 89 -19.13 11.75 -8.07
N GLY A 90 -19.13 12.67 -9.04
CA GLY A 90 -20.02 13.83 -9.05
C GLY A 90 -19.80 14.74 -7.84
N SER A 91 -20.85 14.97 -7.05
CA SER A 91 -20.80 15.78 -5.82
C SER A 91 -20.33 15.01 -4.57
N THR A 92 -20.16 13.70 -4.67
CA THR A 92 -19.77 12.87 -3.53
C THR A 92 -18.26 12.64 -3.50
N LYS A 93 -17.65 12.93 -2.34
CA LYS A 93 -16.26 12.58 -2.03
C LYS A 93 -16.27 11.37 -1.10
N SER A 94 -15.70 10.25 -1.56
CA SER A 94 -15.44 9.08 -0.71
C SER A 94 -13.94 8.91 -0.48
N LEU A 95 -13.59 8.52 0.73
CA LEU A 95 -12.24 8.15 1.10
C LEU A 95 -12.15 6.62 1.04
N ILE A 96 -11.25 6.10 0.23
CA ILE A 96 -11.07 4.67 0.03
C ILE A 96 -9.72 4.26 0.60
N GLU A 97 -9.74 3.27 1.47
CA GLU A 97 -8.57 2.57 1.98
C GLU A 97 -8.55 1.18 1.35
N TYR A 98 -7.53 0.90 0.56
CA TYR A 98 -7.26 -0.41 0.01
C TYR A 98 -5.95 -0.93 0.59
N SER A 99 -5.97 -2.12 1.16
CA SER A 99 -4.76 -2.78 1.66
C SER A 99 -4.79 -4.28 1.41
N PHE A 100 -3.59 -4.84 1.32
CA PHE A 100 -3.39 -6.28 1.36
C PHE A 100 -2.10 -6.61 2.09
N GLU A 101 -2.08 -7.83 2.63
CA GLU A 101 -0.96 -8.34 3.40
C GLU A 101 -0.82 -9.84 3.12
N PHE A 102 0.42 -10.33 3.05
CA PHE A 102 0.66 -11.76 2.96
C PHE A 102 1.95 -12.19 3.65
N ALA A 103 1.95 -13.44 4.12
CA ALA A 103 3.15 -14.10 4.62
C ALA A 103 4.02 -14.62 3.46
N TRP A 104 5.33 -14.33 3.52
CA TRP A 104 6.31 -14.84 2.56
C TRP A 104 6.44 -16.37 2.61
N LYS A 105 6.63 -17.02 1.45
CA LYS A 105 6.97 -18.45 1.38
C LYS A 105 8.43 -18.65 1.77
N LYS A 106 8.71 -18.97 3.02
CA LYS A 106 10.06 -19.28 3.48
C LYS A 106 10.40 -20.75 3.17
N ILE A 107 11.59 -20.99 2.63
CA ILE A 107 12.08 -22.35 2.27
C ILE A 107 12.06 -23.28 3.50
N TRP A 108 12.30 -22.73 4.68
CA TRP A 108 12.41 -23.46 5.96
C TRP A 108 11.08 -23.60 6.70
N ASN A 109 9.99 -23.02 6.20
CA ASN A 109 8.71 -22.97 6.91
C ASN A 109 7.54 -23.05 5.92
N PHE A 110 6.98 -24.25 5.76
CA PHE A 110 5.79 -24.52 4.94
C PHE A 110 4.47 -24.11 5.64
N LYS A 111 4.50 -23.09 6.51
CA LYS A 111 3.26 -22.55 7.09
C LYS A 111 2.32 -22.10 5.98
N ASP A 112 1.02 -22.32 6.20
CA ASP A 112 -0.03 -21.92 5.27
C ASP A 112 0.11 -20.44 4.89
N GLN A 113 0.20 -20.19 3.58
CA GLN A 113 0.19 -18.83 3.04
C GLN A 113 -1.15 -18.19 3.36
N LYS A 114 -1.10 -17.20 4.24
CA LYS A 114 -2.26 -16.38 4.57
C LYS A 114 -2.18 -15.10 3.76
N PHE A 115 -3.15 -14.93 2.86
CA PHE A 115 -3.38 -13.71 2.11
C PHE A 115 -4.57 -12.98 2.71
N TYR A 116 -4.36 -11.75 3.16
CA TYR A 116 -5.39 -10.90 3.71
C TYR A 116 -5.59 -9.70 2.77
N ARG A 117 -6.83 -9.42 2.40
CA ARG A 117 -7.20 -8.23 1.63
C ARG A 117 -8.29 -7.49 2.38
N LYS A 118 -8.13 -6.18 2.50
CA LYS A 118 -9.08 -5.28 3.12
C LYS A 118 -9.38 -4.13 2.17
N VAL A 119 -10.68 -3.85 1.98
CA VAL A 119 -11.15 -2.68 1.25
C VAL A 119 -12.18 -2.00 2.12
N CYS A 120 -11.93 -0.74 2.49
CA CYS A 120 -12.86 0.07 3.26
C CYS A 120 -13.18 1.34 2.49
N GLU A 121 -14.47 1.59 2.27
CA GLU A 121 -14.96 2.84 1.70
C GLU A 121 -15.65 3.65 2.81
N LEU A 122 -15.09 4.82 3.11
CA LEU A 122 -15.67 5.80 4.01
C LEU A 122 -16.34 6.90 3.17
N LYS A 123 -17.68 6.87 3.12
CA LYS A 123 -18.46 7.93 2.47
C LYS A 123 -18.60 9.10 3.44
N ARG A 124 -17.98 10.24 3.14
CA ARG A 124 -18.29 11.49 3.84
C ARG A 124 -19.65 12.00 3.31
N LYS A 125 -20.70 11.99 4.13
CA LYS A 125 -21.95 12.71 3.82
C LYS A 125 -21.60 14.20 3.72
N GLY A 126 -22.02 14.85 2.63
CA GLY A 126 -21.77 16.27 2.39
C GLY A 126 -22.31 17.16 3.52
N GLU A 127 -21.52 18.16 3.88
CA GLU A 127 -21.90 19.30 4.72
C GLU A 127 -22.71 20.35 3.92
N PRO A 128 -23.42 21.26 4.63
CA PRO A 128 -24.87 21.33 4.71
C PRO A 128 -25.56 21.98 3.50
N LYS A 129 -26.88 21.75 3.39
CA LYS A 129 -27.78 22.48 2.48
C LYS A 129 -27.65 23.99 2.72
N THR A 130 -27.07 24.72 1.78
CA THR A 130 -27.28 26.16 1.67
C THR A 130 -28.72 26.40 1.24
N ASN A 131 -29.62 26.58 2.21
CA ASN A 131 -30.91 27.23 1.96
C ASN A 131 -30.64 28.71 1.68
N SER A 132 -30.39 29.05 0.41
CA SER A 132 -30.57 30.43 -0.05
C SER A 132 -32.07 30.70 -0.11
N LYS A 133 -32.62 31.22 1.00
CA LYS A 133 -33.80 32.07 0.93
C LYS A 133 -33.34 33.40 0.32
N HIS A 134 -33.75 33.69 -0.91
CA HIS A 134 -33.95 35.06 -1.33
C HIS A 134 -35.35 35.17 -1.94
N ILE A 135 -36.10 36.07 -1.32
CA ILE A 135 -37.39 36.63 -1.73
C ILE A 135 -37.14 37.46 -2.99
#